data_AF-A0A931TET7-F1
#
_entry.id   AF-A0A931TET7-F1
#
_cell.length_a   1.000
_cell.length_b   1.000
_cell.length_c   1.000
_cell.angle_alpha   90.00
_cell.angle_beta   90.00
_cell.angle_gamma   90.00
#
_symmetry.space_group_name_H-M   'P 1'
#
loop_
_entity.id
_entity.type
_entity.pdbx_description
1 polymer ?
#
loop_
_entity_poly.entity_id
_entity_poly.type
_entity_poly.pdbx_seq_one_letter_code
_entity_poly.pdbx_strand_id
1 'polypeptide(L)'
;MRLSPADIRQQQFSERMFRGFDRDEVDRFLDQIAEDYESVIKENALLKEQLAAFEERSRSTAELEKNLRDTLVTTQKLTDEMKASAKREAELILREAQLAGEKTVEDSRAEEARIQSDVKQLKRTRRQLIEDLKATIAQYQRIVVSELGGIEDGDDEPA
;
A
#
# COMPACT_ATOMS: atom_id res chain seq x y z
N MET A 1 -39.37 49.90 -1.26
CA MET A 1 -39.71 50.92 -0.24
C MET A 1 -40.89 51.74 -0.74
N ARG A 2 -41.68 52.34 0.15
CA ARG A 2 -42.92 53.08 -0.20
C ARG A 2 -42.71 54.58 -0.49
N LEU A 3 -41.57 55.15 -0.11
CA LEU A 3 -41.13 56.51 -0.47
C LEU A 3 -39.64 56.49 -0.81
N SER A 4 -39.23 57.33 -1.75
CA SER A 4 -37.85 57.65 -2.09
C SER A 4 -37.41 58.99 -1.46
N PRO A 5 -36.09 59.26 -1.34
CA PRO A 5 -35.61 60.58 -0.94
C PRO A 5 -36.18 61.72 -1.79
N ALA A 6 -36.42 61.48 -3.07
CA ALA A 6 -37.06 62.45 -3.97
C ALA A 6 -38.53 62.69 -3.62
N ASP A 7 -39.27 61.63 -3.24
CA ASP A 7 -40.66 61.75 -2.81
C ASP A 7 -40.76 62.54 -1.49
N ILE A 8 -39.78 62.39 -0.60
CA ILE A 8 -39.70 63.14 0.67
C ILE A 8 -39.46 64.63 0.39
N ARG A 9 -38.53 64.97 -0.51
CA ARG A 9 -38.26 66.36 -0.92
C ARG A 9 -39.43 67.04 -1.64
N GLN A 10 -40.24 66.27 -2.37
CA GLN A 10 -41.38 66.79 -3.12
C GLN A 10 -42.69 66.75 -2.34
N GLN A 11 -42.68 66.28 -1.09
CA GLN A 11 -43.87 66.13 -0.28
C GLN A 11 -44.47 67.50 0.05
N GLN A 12 -45.71 67.72 -0.38
CA GLN A 12 -46.47 68.94 -0.04
C GLN A 12 -47.46 68.67 1.08
N PHE A 13 -47.62 69.65 1.97
CA PHE A 13 -48.60 69.63 3.06
C PHE A 13 -49.68 70.70 2.84
N SER A 14 -50.91 70.38 3.24
CA SER A 14 -52.04 71.31 3.16
C SER A 14 -51.89 72.44 4.19
N GLU A 15 -52.01 73.70 3.76
CA GLU A 15 -51.93 74.86 4.64
C GLU A 15 -53.18 74.99 5.52
N ARG A 16 -52.99 75.15 6.84
CA ARG A 16 -54.07 75.52 7.79
C ARG A 16 -53.88 76.95 8.28
N MET A 17 -54.88 77.81 8.06
CA MET A 17 -54.86 79.25 8.41
C MET A 17 -54.81 79.55 9.92
N PHE A 18 -54.98 78.56 10.80
CA PHE A 18 -54.96 78.76 12.26
C PHE A 18 -54.09 77.67 12.93
N ARG A 19 -52.95 78.06 13.51
CA ARG A 19 -51.97 77.18 14.22
C ARG A 19 -51.36 76.05 13.38
N GLY A 20 -50.72 76.38 12.26
CA GLY A 20 -49.88 75.45 11.48
C GLY A 20 -48.40 75.48 11.89
N PHE A 21 -47.62 74.50 11.39
CA PHE A 21 -46.15 74.53 11.48
C PHE A 21 -45.56 75.53 10.50
N ASP A 22 -44.37 76.06 10.81
CA ASP A 22 -43.61 76.92 9.90
C ASP A 22 -43.15 76.12 8.67
N ARG A 23 -43.48 76.61 7.47
CA ARG A 23 -43.12 75.96 6.21
C ARG A 23 -41.61 75.85 6.02
N ASP A 24 -40.87 76.91 6.32
CA ASP A 24 -39.43 76.94 6.09
C ASP A 24 -38.70 76.01 7.06
N GLU A 25 -39.27 75.77 8.24
CA GLU A 25 -38.76 74.78 9.20
C GLU A 25 -39.07 73.35 8.73
N VAL A 26 -40.30 73.10 8.26
CA VAL A 26 -40.71 71.79 7.74
C VAL A 26 -39.91 71.40 6.49
N ASP A 27 -39.70 72.31 5.54
CA ASP A 27 -38.94 72.04 4.32
C ASP A 27 -37.48 71.69 4.63
N ARG A 28 -36.82 72.45 5.53
CA ARG A 28 -35.46 72.14 5.98
C ARG A 28 -35.38 70.78 6.67
N PHE A 29 -36.39 70.41 7.46
CA PHE A 29 -36.44 69.11 8.11
C PHE A 29 -36.63 67.96 7.09
N LEU A 30 -37.49 68.16 6.08
CA LEU A 30 -37.68 67.19 5.00
C LEU A 30 -36.41 67.00 4.16
N ASP A 31 -35.67 68.06 3.87
CA ASP A 31 -34.39 67.98 3.16
C ASP A 31 -33.37 67.15 3.95
N GLN A 32 -33.24 67.42 5.25
CA GLN A 32 -32.35 66.67 6.13
C GLN A 32 -32.75 65.19 6.23
N ILE A 33 -34.05 64.89 6.39
CA ILE A 33 -34.54 63.50 6.36
C ILE A 33 -34.22 62.86 5.01
N ALA A 34 -34.41 63.55 3.90
CA ALA A 34 -34.16 62.99 2.58
C ALA A 34 -32.68 62.66 2.38
N GLU A 35 -31.75 63.51 2.86
CA GLU A 35 -30.31 63.22 2.85
C GLU A 35 -29.96 61.99 3.71
N ASP A 36 -30.45 61.94 4.94
CA ASP A 36 -30.22 60.80 5.84
C ASP A 36 -30.82 59.51 5.26
N TYR A 37 -32.01 59.59 4.66
CA TYR A 37 -32.66 58.45 4.02
C TYR A 37 -31.89 57.95 2.80
N GLU A 38 -31.31 58.87 2.01
CA GLU A 38 -30.46 58.51 0.88
C GLU A 38 -29.16 57.85 1.34
N SER A 39 -28.55 58.35 2.44
CA SER A 39 -27.37 57.75 3.07
C SER A 39 -27.65 56.31 3.53
N VAL A 40 -28.76 56.10 4.25
CA VAL A 40 -29.17 54.77 4.73
C VAL A 40 -29.45 53.82 3.57
N ILE A 41 -30.06 54.28 2.46
CA ILE A 41 -30.29 53.44 1.28
C ILE A 41 -28.95 52.99 0.66
N LYS A 42 -27.99 53.91 0.52
CA LYS A 42 -26.65 53.61 -0.02
C LYS A 42 -25.91 52.62 0.88
N GLU A 43 -25.92 52.86 2.19
CA GLU A 43 -25.30 51.95 3.17
C GLU A 43 -25.96 50.57 3.15
N ASN A 44 -27.30 50.51 3.09
CA ASN A 44 -28.01 49.23 3.01
C ASN A 44 -27.69 48.45 1.73
N ALA A 45 -27.54 49.14 0.59
CA ALA A 45 -27.12 48.52 -0.65
C ALA A 45 -25.70 47.95 -0.55
N LEU A 46 -24.76 48.73 -0.01
CA LEU A 46 -23.38 48.28 0.21
C LEU A 46 -23.31 47.08 1.16
N LEU A 47 -24.03 47.13 2.29
CA LEU A 47 -24.06 46.04 3.26
C LEU A 47 -24.66 44.76 2.66
N LYS A 48 -25.68 44.87 1.81
CA LYS A 48 -26.25 43.71 1.10
C LYS A 48 -25.27 43.10 0.12
N GLU A 49 -24.51 43.91 -0.61
CA GLU A 49 -23.47 43.44 -1.51
C GLU A 49 -22.36 42.71 -0.75
N GLN A 50 -21.87 43.30 0.35
CA GLN A 50 -20.88 42.68 1.22
C GLN A 50 -21.38 41.37 1.82
N LEU A 51 -22.62 41.33 2.29
CA LEU A 51 -23.23 40.12 2.83
C LEU A 51 -23.27 39.01 1.78
N ALA A 52 -23.72 39.32 0.56
CA ALA A 52 -23.75 38.34 -0.53
C ALA A 52 -22.35 37.78 -0.84
N ALA A 53 -21.32 38.64 -0.87
CA ALA A 53 -19.94 38.22 -1.10
C ALA A 53 -19.40 37.34 0.04
N PHE A 54 -19.69 37.68 1.31
CA PHE A 54 -19.30 36.85 2.45
C PHE A 54 -20.02 35.51 2.47
N GLU A 55 -21.32 35.47 2.13
CA GLU A 55 -22.09 34.23 2.04
C GLU A 55 -21.57 33.31 0.94
N GLU A 56 -21.18 33.85 -0.21
CA GLU A 56 -20.55 33.08 -1.29
C GLU A 56 -19.20 32.49 -0.84
N ARG A 57 -18.35 33.32 -0.22
CA ARG A 57 -17.06 32.86 0.30
C ARG A 57 -17.21 31.80 1.38
N SER A 58 -18.19 31.97 2.27
CA SER A 58 -18.50 30.99 3.31
C SER A 58 -18.96 29.66 2.72
N ARG A 59 -19.83 29.70 1.68
CA ARG A 59 -20.26 28.49 0.98
C ARG A 59 -19.09 27.78 0.30
N SER A 60 -18.26 28.51 -0.43
CA SER A 60 -17.06 27.94 -1.09
C SER A 60 -16.10 27.30 -0.07
N THR A 61 -15.88 27.96 1.07
CA THR A 61 -15.02 27.42 2.13
C THR A 61 -15.60 26.15 2.74
N ALA A 62 -16.92 26.12 3.00
CA ALA A 62 -17.60 24.93 3.53
C ALA A 62 -17.56 23.75 2.54
N GLU A 63 -17.70 24.00 1.24
CA GLU A 63 -17.55 22.96 0.21
C GLU A 63 -16.11 22.43 0.14
N LEU A 64 -15.12 23.32 0.20
CA LEU A 64 -13.71 22.92 0.22
C LEU A 64 -13.40 22.07 1.45
N GLU A 65 -13.87 22.46 2.63
CA GLU A 65 -13.69 21.73 3.87
C GLU A 65 -14.33 20.33 3.79
N LYS A 66 -15.54 20.24 3.25
CA LYS A 66 -16.22 18.96 3.02
C LYS A 66 -15.39 18.06 2.09
N ASN A 67 -14.96 18.58 0.94
CA ASN A 67 -14.15 17.84 -0.02
C ASN A 67 -12.82 17.37 0.58
N LEU A 68 -12.17 18.22 1.38
CA LEU A 68 -10.95 17.86 2.09
C LEU A 68 -11.20 16.74 3.10
N ARG A 69 -12.28 16.82 3.87
CA ARG A 69 -12.66 15.78 4.83
C ARG A 69 -12.95 14.45 4.14
N ASP A 70 -13.70 14.46 3.04
CA ASP A 70 -14.02 13.26 2.26
C ASP A 70 -12.75 12.63 1.65
N THR A 71 -11.82 13.48 1.18
CA THR A 71 -10.52 13.06 0.67
C THR A 71 -9.66 12.43 1.76
N LEU A 72 -9.61 13.03 2.96
CA LEU A 72 -8.87 12.49 4.10
C LEU A 72 -9.42 11.13 4.53
N VAL A 73 -10.73 10.98 4.62
CA VAL A 73 -11.37 9.69 4.97
C VAL A 73 -11.05 8.63 3.91
N THR A 74 -11.14 9.00 2.63
CA THR A 74 -10.81 8.07 1.53
C THR A 74 -9.33 7.67 1.56
N THR A 75 -8.44 8.63 1.79
CA THR A 75 -7.00 8.40 1.89
C THR A 75 -6.66 7.49 3.07
N GLN A 76 -7.31 7.69 4.21
CA GLN A 76 -7.13 6.84 5.38
C GLN A 76 -7.57 5.39 5.09
N LYS A 77 -8.76 5.20 4.50
CA LYS A 77 -9.23 3.87 4.10
C LYS A 77 -8.27 3.18 3.13
N LEU A 78 -7.83 3.89 2.10
CA LEU A 78 -6.88 3.35 1.13
C LEU A 78 -5.56 2.95 1.80
N THR A 79 -5.06 3.77 2.71
CA THR A 79 -3.83 3.48 3.47
C THR A 79 -3.98 2.22 4.32
N ASP A 80 -5.12 2.05 4.99
CA ASP A 80 -5.39 0.87 5.81
C ASP A 80 -5.57 -0.39 4.97
N GLU A 81 -6.23 -0.29 3.82
CA GLU A 81 -6.34 -1.38 2.83
C GLU A 81 -4.97 -1.78 2.26
N MET A 82 -4.14 -0.80 1.89
CA MET A 82 -2.77 -1.04 1.42
C MET A 82 -1.93 -1.75 2.49
N LYS A 83 -1.98 -1.29 3.74
CA LYS A 83 -1.28 -1.97 4.86
C LYS A 83 -1.78 -3.40 5.06
N ALA A 84 -3.09 -3.62 5.00
CA ALA A 84 -3.68 -4.95 5.15
C ALA A 84 -3.32 -5.87 3.98
N SER A 85 -3.22 -5.35 2.76
CA SER A 85 -2.77 -6.11 1.59
C SER A 85 -1.29 -6.47 1.69
N ALA A 86 -0.42 -5.49 1.98
CA ALA A 86 1.01 -5.70 2.14
C ALA A 86 1.32 -6.73 3.24
N LYS A 87 0.58 -6.71 4.35
CA LYS A 87 0.73 -7.71 5.41
C LYS A 87 0.36 -9.12 4.94
N ARG A 88 -0.75 -9.26 4.22
CA ARG A 88 -1.18 -10.56 3.65
C ARG A 88 -0.17 -11.09 2.64
N GLU A 89 0.35 -10.22 1.77
CA GLU A 89 1.36 -10.58 0.78
C GLU A 89 2.67 -11.01 1.46
N ALA A 90 3.12 -10.28 2.48
CA ALA A 90 4.28 -10.67 3.27
C ALA A 90 4.10 -12.04 3.96
N GLU A 91 2.92 -12.30 4.53
CA GLU A 91 2.59 -13.61 5.13
C GLU A 91 2.61 -14.74 4.09
N LEU A 92 2.14 -14.50 2.86
CA LEU A 92 2.20 -15.46 1.77
C LEU A 92 3.64 -15.75 1.35
N ILE A 93 4.45 -14.71 1.13
CA ILE A 93 5.87 -14.84 0.78
C ILE A 93 6.63 -15.65 1.84
N LEU A 94 6.38 -15.37 3.13
CA LEU A 94 7.01 -16.11 4.23
C LEU A 94 6.61 -17.59 4.21
N ARG A 95 5.33 -17.91 3.97
CA ARG A 95 4.87 -19.30 3.88
C ARG A 95 5.47 -20.03 2.68
N GLU A 96 5.52 -19.38 1.52
CA GLU A 96 6.11 -19.96 0.31
C GLU A 96 7.61 -20.21 0.49
N ALA A 97 8.33 -19.26 1.08
CA ALA A 97 9.75 -19.40 1.39
C ALA A 97 9.99 -20.55 2.38
N GLN A 98 9.14 -20.69 3.40
CA GLN A 98 9.23 -21.78 4.36
C GLN A 98 8.99 -23.15 3.69
N LEU A 99 7.94 -23.28 2.88
CA LEU A 99 7.64 -24.53 2.15
C LEU A 99 8.76 -24.89 1.17
N ALA A 100 9.29 -23.91 0.44
CA ALA A 100 10.41 -24.12 -0.47
C ALA A 100 11.68 -24.55 0.29
N GLY A 101 11.94 -23.96 1.45
CA GLY A 101 13.04 -24.33 2.34
C GLY A 101 12.90 -25.76 2.86
N GLU A 102 11.72 -26.12 3.38
CA GLU A 102 11.41 -27.46 3.87
C GLU A 102 11.59 -28.51 2.78
N LYS A 103 11.06 -28.26 1.58
CA LYS A 103 11.23 -29.13 0.41
C LYS A 103 12.70 -29.30 0.03
N THR A 104 13.47 -28.22 0.02
CA THR A 104 14.91 -28.26 -0.31
C THR A 104 15.68 -29.13 0.68
N VAL A 105 15.35 -29.03 1.98
CA VAL A 105 15.95 -29.86 3.02
C VAL A 105 15.55 -31.32 2.87
N GLU A 106 14.30 -31.61 2.56
CA GLU A 106 13.80 -32.96 2.31
C GLU A 106 14.51 -33.60 1.10
N ASP A 107 14.56 -32.89 -0.02
CA ASP A 107 15.24 -33.34 -1.24
C ASP A 107 16.73 -33.62 -0.98
N SER A 108 17.39 -32.75 -0.21
CA SER A 108 18.80 -32.92 0.16
C SER A 108 19.03 -34.15 1.04
N ARG A 109 18.13 -34.42 2.00
CA ARG A 109 18.19 -35.61 2.87
C ARG A 109 17.96 -36.90 2.09
N ALA A 110 17.01 -36.89 1.15
CA ALA A 110 16.75 -38.02 0.28
C ALA A 110 17.96 -38.35 -0.59
N GLU A 111 18.60 -37.32 -1.15
CA GLU A 111 19.83 -37.47 -1.93
C GLU A 111 21.00 -37.98 -1.08
N GLU A 112 21.18 -37.43 0.13
CA GLU A 112 22.21 -37.91 1.07
C GLU A 112 22.02 -39.40 1.38
N ALA A 113 20.79 -39.82 1.71
CA ALA A 113 20.49 -41.21 1.99
C ALA A 113 20.78 -42.13 0.79
N ARG A 114 20.49 -41.68 -0.42
CA ARG A 114 20.82 -42.40 -1.66
C ARG A 114 22.33 -42.57 -1.81
N ILE A 115 23.09 -41.48 -1.70
CA ILE A 115 24.56 -41.51 -1.81
C ILE A 115 25.16 -42.43 -0.75
N GLN A 116 24.67 -42.38 0.49
CA GLN A 116 25.15 -43.27 1.56
C GLN A 116 24.88 -44.76 1.24
N SER A 117 23.72 -45.07 0.67
CA SER A 117 23.39 -46.42 0.22
C SER A 117 24.32 -46.88 -0.91
N ASP A 118 24.55 -46.04 -1.91
CA ASP A 118 25.42 -46.33 -3.05
C ASP A 118 26.87 -46.56 -2.59
N VAL A 119 27.37 -45.71 -1.68
CA VAL A 119 28.70 -45.89 -1.07
C VAL A 119 28.80 -47.23 -0.35
N LYS A 120 27.75 -47.63 0.40
CA LYS A 120 27.72 -48.93 1.09
C LYS A 120 27.72 -50.09 0.11
N GLN A 121 26.98 -49.99 -0.99
CA GLN A 121 26.93 -50.99 -2.05
C GLN A 121 28.29 -51.09 -2.76
N LEU A 122 28.89 -49.98 -3.17
CA LEU A 122 30.22 -49.95 -3.79
C LEU A 122 31.29 -50.57 -2.89
N LYS A 123 31.26 -50.29 -1.58
CA LYS A 123 32.17 -50.93 -0.61
C LYS A 123 31.95 -52.45 -0.49
N ARG A 124 30.71 -52.93 -0.64
CA ARG A 124 30.43 -54.39 -0.68
C ARG A 124 30.96 -55.00 -1.97
N THR A 125 30.65 -54.40 -3.13
CA THR A 125 31.15 -54.87 -4.44
C THR A 125 32.67 -54.89 -4.49
N ARG A 126 33.34 -53.85 -4.01
CA ARG A 126 34.81 -53.81 -3.90
C ARG A 126 35.36 -54.97 -3.07
N ARG A 127 34.75 -55.25 -1.91
CA ARG A 127 35.19 -56.38 -1.06
C ARG A 127 35.00 -57.71 -1.77
N GLN A 128 33.88 -57.91 -2.44
CA GLN A 128 33.62 -59.12 -3.21
C GLN A 128 34.66 -59.31 -4.31
N LEU A 129 34.92 -58.28 -5.12
CA LEU A 129 35.92 -58.34 -6.19
C LEU A 129 37.34 -58.66 -5.67
N ILE A 130 37.72 -58.13 -4.50
CA ILE A 130 39.01 -58.45 -3.88
C ILE A 130 39.07 -59.93 -3.49
N GLU A 131 38.02 -60.48 -2.88
CA GLU A 131 37.97 -61.89 -2.52
C GLU A 131 37.93 -62.81 -3.75
N ASP A 132 37.16 -62.45 -4.78
CA ASP A 132 37.12 -63.18 -6.05
C ASP A 132 38.50 -63.21 -6.71
N LEU A 133 39.19 -62.07 -6.76
CA LEU A 133 40.55 -61.98 -7.31
C LEU A 133 41.55 -62.84 -6.53
N LYS A 134 41.51 -62.80 -5.19
CA LYS A 134 42.35 -63.67 -4.35
C LYS A 134 42.09 -65.14 -4.64
N ALA A 135 40.82 -65.54 -4.75
CA ALA A 135 40.44 -66.91 -5.05
C ALA A 135 40.96 -67.36 -6.42
N THR A 136 40.84 -66.50 -7.45
CA THR A 136 41.39 -66.74 -8.78
C THR A 136 42.91 -66.86 -8.77
N ILE A 137 43.62 -65.98 -8.06
CA ILE A 137 45.08 -66.08 -7.92
C ILE A 137 45.48 -67.39 -7.23
N ALA A 138 44.82 -67.75 -6.12
CA ALA A 138 45.09 -69.00 -5.40
C ALA A 138 44.75 -70.25 -6.24
N GLN A 139 43.79 -70.15 -7.17
CA GLN A 139 43.51 -71.20 -8.15
C GLN A 139 44.66 -71.33 -9.15
N TYR A 140 45.10 -70.23 -9.77
CA TYR A 140 46.22 -70.27 -10.72
C TYR A 140 47.53 -70.73 -10.06
N GLN A 141 47.83 -70.29 -8.83
CA GLN A 141 49.00 -70.77 -8.08
C GLN A 141 48.96 -72.29 -7.86
N ARG A 142 47.80 -72.86 -7.52
CA ARG A 142 47.65 -74.32 -7.38
C ARG A 142 47.90 -75.06 -8.69
N ILE A 143 47.42 -74.53 -9.81
CA ILE A 143 47.66 -75.11 -11.14
C ILE A 143 49.16 -75.09 -11.46
N VAL A 144 49.83 -73.95 -11.27
CA VAL A 144 51.27 -73.80 -11.56
C VAL A 144 52.12 -74.72 -10.67
N VAL A 145 51.80 -74.84 -9.38
CA VAL A 145 52.49 -75.77 -8.47
C VAL A 145 52.25 -77.23 -8.88
N SER A 146 51.04 -77.57 -9.33
CA SER A 146 50.75 -78.92 -9.85
C SER A 146 51.51 -79.25 -11.13
N GLU A 147 51.73 -78.28 -12.02
CA GLU A 147 52.48 -78.49 -13.26
C GLU A 147 54.00 -78.51 -13.04
N LEU A 148 54.52 -77.72 -12.08
CA LEU A 148 55.95 -77.70 -11.73
C LEU A 148 56.36 -78.85 -10.81
N GLY A 149 55.49 -79.28 -9.88
CA GLY A 149 55.74 -80.41 -8.99
C GLY A 149 55.74 -81.78 -9.70
N GLY A 150 55.29 -81.83 -10.96
CA GLY A 150 55.42 -83.01 -11.82
C GLY A 150 56.78 -83.14 -12.52
N ILE A 151 57.70 -82.19 -12.31
CA ILE A 151 59.01 -82.14 -13.00
C ILE A 151 60.16 -82.68 -12.12
N GLU A 152 59.97 -82.87 -10.81
CA GLU A 152 61.05 -83.28 -9.89
C GLU A 152 61.23 -84.81 -9.70
N ASP A 153 60.36 -85.66 -10.25
CA ASP A 153 60.44 -87.14 -10.09
C ASP A 153 61.08 -87.87 -11.29
N GLY A 154 62.06 -87.26 -11.96
CA GLY A 154 62.72 -87.88 -13.10
C GLY A 154 64.15 -87.42 -13.27
N ASP A 155 65.05 -87.93 -12.43
CA ASP A 155 66.44 -88.29 -12.78
C ASP A 155 67.16 -88.77 -11.52
N ASP A 156 67.20 -90.09 -11.29
CA ASP A 156 68.32 -90.79 -10.64
C ASP A 156 68.12 -92.33 -10.73
N GLU A 157 68.40 -92.88 -11.92
CA GLU A 157 69.05 -94.19 -12.08
C GLU A 157 70.45 -93.89 -12.67
N PRO A 158 71.56 -94.63 -12.47
CA PRO A 158 71.60 -96.08 -12.17
C PRO A 158 72.77 -96.59 -11.28
N ALA A 159 72.71 -97.87 -10.90
CA ALA A 159 73.78 -98.87 -11.06
C ALA A 159 73.28 -100.28 -10.74
#